data_AF-A0A821TZV2-F1
#
_entry.id   AF-A0A821TZV2-F1
#
_cell.length_a   1.000
_cell.length_b   1.000
_cell.length_c   1.000
_cell.angle_alpha   90.00
_cell.angle_beta   90.00
_cell.angle_gamma   90.00
#
_symmetry.space_group_name_H-M   'P 1'
#
loop_
_entity.id
_entity.type
_entity.pdbx_description
1 polymer ?
#
loop_
_entity_poly.entity_id
_entity_poly.type
_entity_poly.pdbx_seq_one_letter_code
_entity_poly.pdbx_strand_id
1 'polypeptide(L)'
;MESPTSVKIRTIQGKEVPPQQNRQKQSKICSVPLRYVWETLIVLLIFGPLLMFNFKWPAGKDYIHGKIHRKTRLAPSSDGFQGWLNPPVKTTRAYRLFNITNYMKVMTDKNEPQIQFQETKPLTYRLVVKKNNVEWLDNDTKIHYSLERLFTREGEFDAELLNQEGAFVDILRV
;
A
#
# COMPACT_ATOMS: atom_id res chain seq x y z
N MET A 1 35.47 -77.07 -14.77
CA MET A 1 35.50 -78.32 -13.97
C MET A 1 35.48 -77.84 -12.53
N GLU A 2 34.47 -78.05 -11.70
CA GLU A 2 33.50 -79.13 -11.58
C GLU A 2 32.14 -78.58 -11.08
N SER A 3 31.06 -79.19 -11.57
CA SER A 3 29.74 -79.31 -10.93
C SER A 3 29.91 -80.19 -9.67
N PRO A 4 29.09 -80.17 -8.59
CA PRO A 4 27.65 -80.33 -8.75
C PRO A 4 26.68 -79.77 -7.69
N THR A 5 25.46 -79.71 -8.21
CA THR A 5 24.11 -79.73 -7.66
C THR A 5 23.86 -80.76 -6.53
N SER A 6 22.78 -80.46 -5.76
CA SER A 6 21.81 -81.39 -5.14
C SER A 6 22.15 -81.87 -3.70
N VAL A 7 21.24 -82.15 -2.74
CA VAL A 7 19.82 -82.56 -2.81
C VAL A 7 19.21 -82.69 -1.38
N LYS A 8 17.86 -82.75 -1.31
CA LYS A 8 16.92 -83.31 -0.27
C LYS A 8 16.94 -82.79 1.19
N ILE A 9 15.84 -82.23 1.74
CA ILE A 9 14.45 -82.72 2.01
C ILE A 9 14.30 -83.53 3.33
N ARG A 10 13.25 -83.14 4.08
CA ARG A 10 12.40 -83.83 5.09
C ARG A 10 12.66 -83.59 6.58
N THR A 11 11.82 -82.69 7.11
CA THR A 11 10.79 -82.92 8.14
C THR A 11 10.95 -84.15 9.03
N ILE A 12 11.11 -83.93 10.34
CA ILE A 12 10.55 -84.79 11.38
C ILE A 12 9.97 -83.89 12.49
N GLN A 13 8.71 -84.13 12.81
CA GLN A 13 7.99 -83.60 13.96
C GLN A 13 8.33 -84.36 15.24
N GLY A 14 8.14 -83.72 16.40
CA GLY A 14 8.05 -84.36 17.71
C GLY A 14 8.61 -83.43 18.79
N LYS A 15 7.80 -82.56 19.43
CA LYS A 15 6.80 -82.80 20.49
C LYS A 15 7.43 -82.78 21.90
N GLU A 16 7.03 -81.74 22.64
CA GLU A 16 6.98 -81.54 24.12
C GLU A 16 8.33 -81.54 24.87
N VAL A 17 8.65 -80.57 25.74
CA VAL A 17 8.09 -80.36 27.10
C VAL A 17 8.42 -78.93 27.61
N PRO A 18 7.51 -78.21 28.30
CA PRO A 18 7.78 -76.99 29.11
C PRO A 18 8.09 -77.39 30.58
N PRO A 19 8.73 -76.57 31.47
CA PRO A 19 8.27 -75.21 31.80
C PRO A 19 9.32 -74.17 32.23
N GLN A 20 8.83 -72.92 32.22
CA GLN A 20 9.19 -71.73 33.00
C GLN A 20 10.57 -71.63 33.69
N GLN A 21 11.32 -70.58 33.36
CA GLN A 21 11.82 -69.66 34.40
C GLN A 21 12.15 -68.26 33.89
N ASN A 22 11.52 -67.29 34.54
CA ASN A 22 11.68 -65.84 34.48
C ASN A 22 13.09 -65.29 34.17
N ARG A 23 13.19 -64.47 33.12
CA ARG A 23 13.89 -63.17 33.16
C ARG A 23 13.16 -62.17 32.27
N GLN A 24 12.45 -61.25 32.90
CA GLN A 24 11.92 -60.04 32.27
C GLN A 24 13.08 -59.27 31.61
N LYS A 25 13.18 -59.32 30.28
CA LYS A 25 13.86 -58.30 29.50
C LYS A 25 12.90 -57.13 29.38
N GLN A 26 13.04 -56.13 30.24
CA GLN A 26 12.47 -54.81 30.01
C GLN A 26 13.16 -54.20 28.79
N SER A 27 12.52 -54.28 27.62
CA SER A 27 12.82 -53.40 26.50
C SER A 27 12.37 -51.99 26.89
N LYS A 28 13.33 -51.09 27.10
CA LYS A 28 13.05 -49.66 27.16
C LYS A 28 12.66 -49.21 25.76
N ILE A 29 11.37 -49.34 25.44
CA ILE A 29 10.73 -48.56 24.39
C ILE A 29 10.82 -47.12 24.89
N CYS A 30 11.66 -46.30 24.26
CA CYS A 30 11.73 -44.87 24.54
C CYS A 30 10.36 -44.25 24.22
N SER A 31 9.50 -44.17 25.22
CA SER A 31 8.35 -43.29 25.21
C SER A 31 8.90 -41.86 25.18
N VAL A 32 8.73 -41.18 24.05
CA VAL A 32 8.94 -39.74 24.01
C VAL A 32 8.02 -39.16 25.11
N PRO A 33 8.54 -38.40 26.08
CA PRO A 33 7.70 -37.91 27.16
C PRO A 33 6.57 -37.08 26.57
N LEU A 34 5.33 -37.37 26.96
CA LEU A 34 4.12 -36.66 26.53
C LEU A 34 4.27 -35.13 26.60
N ARG A 35 5.12 -34.66 27.52
CA ARG A 35 5.56 -33.27 27.66
C ARG A 35 6.17 -32.69 26.37
N TYR A 36 7.04 -33.40 25.66
CA TYR A 36 7.66 -32.91 24.43
C TYR A 36 6.68 -32.82 23.25
N VAL A 37 5.66 -33.69 23.23
CA VAL A 37 4.58 -33.62 22.22
C VAL A 37 3.74 -32.36 22.44
N TRP A 38 3.48 -32.01 23.71
CA TRP A 38 2.72 -30.81 24.05
C TRP A 38 3.49 -29.53 23.74
N GLU A 39 4.78 -29.46 24.08
CA GLU A 39 5.65 -28.31 23.77
C GLU A 39 5.79 -28.09 22.26
N THR A 40 5.94 -29.16 21.47
CA THR A 40 6.02 -29.05 20.00
C THR A 40 4.71 -28.59 19.38
N LEU A 41 3.55 -29.00 19.91
CA LEU A 41 2.25 -28.49 19.49
C LEU A 41 2.09 -27.00 19.79
N ILE A 42 2.50 -26.53 20.98
CA ILE A 42 2.46 -25.10 21.32
C ILE A 42 3.37 -24.29 20.39
N VAL A 43 4.60 -24.75 20.16
CA VAL A 43 5.53 -24.08 19.25
C VAL A 43 4.96 -24.04 17.83
N LEU A 44 4.37 -25.13 17.33
CA LEU A 44 3.75 -25.15 16.00
C LEU A 44 2.51 -24.25 15.91
N LEU A 45 1.74 -24.13 16.99
CA LEU A 45 0.54 -23.29 17.06
C LEU A 45 0.88 -21.80 17.16
N ILE A 46 2.04 -21.45 17.71
CA ILE A 46 2.52 -20.05 17.78
C ILE A 46 3.36 -19.68 16.55
N PHE A 47 4.36 -20.49 16.19
CA PHE A 47 5.25 -20.22 15.06
C PHE A 47 4.63 -20.54 13.71
N GLY A 48 3.67 -21.47 13.62
CA GLY A 48 2.99 -21.80 12.37
C GLY A 48 2.21 -20.62 11.78
N PRO A 49 1.34 -19.94 12.57
CA PRO A 49 0.67 -18.72 12.14
C PRO A 49 1.65 -17.56 11.90
N LEU A 50 2.69 -17.43 12.71
CA LEU A 50 3.72 -16.40 12.51
C LEU A 50 4.47 -16.60 11.19
N LEU A 51 4.82 -17.84 10.85
CA LEU A 51 5.44 -18.18 9.57
C LEU A 51 4.46 -17.94 8.43
N MET A 52 3.20 -18.35 8.53
CA MET A 52 2.14 -18.03 7.54
C MET A 52 1.94 -16.52 7.33
N PHE A 53 2.05 -15.71 8.39
CA PHE A 53 1.91 -14.26 8.32
C PHE A 53 3.12 -13.60 7.63
N ASN A 54 4.32 -14.14 7.83
CA ASN A 54 5.55 -13.67 7.19
C ASN A 54 5.74 -14.21 5.76
N PHE A 55 5.16 -15.37 5.44
CA PHE A 55 5.25 -16.01 4.13
C PHE A 55 4.18 -15.45 3.17
N LYS A 56 4.35 -14.18 2.79
CA LYS A 56 3.65 -13.48 1.68
C LYS A 56 2.31 -14.11 1.29
N TRP A 57 1.28 -13.96 2.12
CA TRP A 57 -0.08 -14.42 1.82
C TRP A 57 -0.59 -13.78 0.51
N PRO A 58 -0.60 -14.51 -0.63
CA PRO A 58 -0.91 -13.92 -1.94
C PRO A 58 -2.41 -13.56 -2.02
N ALA A 59 -3.27 -14.38 -1.41
CA ALA A 59 -4.71 -14.15 -1.35
C ALA A 59 -5.11 -12.83 -0.67
N GLY A 60 -4.30 -12.32 0.25
CA GLY A 60 -4.54 -11.02 0.90
C GLY A 60 -4.18 -9.85 0.00
N LYS A 61 -3.12 -9.99 -0.81
CA LYS A 61 -2.76 -9.00 -1.81
C LYS A 61 -3.81 -8.90 -2.89
N ASP A 62 -4.32 -10.04 -3.37
CA ASP A 62 -5.36 -10.11 -4.39
C ASP A 62 -6.69 -9.54 -3.87
N TYR A 63 -7.04 -9.85 -2.62
CA TYR A 63 -8.21 -9.27 -1.98
C TYR A 63 -8.11 -7.75 -1.80
N ILE A 64 -6.95 -7.26 -1.36
CA ILE A 64 -6.70 -5.82 -1.21
C ILE A 64 -6.69 -5.13 -2.57
N HIS A 65 -6.00 -5.69 -3.58
CA HIS A 65 -5.98 -5.14 -4.94
C HIS A 65 -7.38 -5.09 -5.56
N GLY A 66 -8.17 -6.16 -5.42
CA GLY A 66 -9.55 -6.20 -5.91
C GLY A 66 -10.44 -5.14 -5.25
N LYS A 67 -10.29 -4.96 -3.93
CA LYS A 67 -11.05 -3.94 -3.17
C LYS A 67 -10.62 -2.52 -3.52
N ILE A 68 -9.33 -2.28 -3.71
CA ILE A 68 -8.79 -0.98 -4.13
C ILE A 68 -9.27 -0.67 -5.56
N HIS A 69 -9.09 -1.59 -6.51
CA HIS A 69 -9.51 -1.38 -7.90
C HIS A 69 -11.01 -1.08 -8.02
N ARG A 70 -11.84 -1.75 -7.22
CA ARG A 70 -13.29 -1.46 -7.23
C ARG A 70 -13.61 -0.05 -6.72
N LYS A 71 -12.83 0.46 -5.77
CA LYS A 71 -13.02 1.80 -5.18
C LYS A 71 -12.37 2.92 -6.00
N THR A 72 -11.27 2.65 -6.70
CA THR A 72 -10.55 3.65 -7.49
C THR A 72 -11.02 3.72 -8.95
N ARG A 73 -11.67 2.67 -9.47
CA ARG A 73 -12.25 2.70 -10.81
C ARG A 73 -13.37 3.73 -10.88
N LEU A 74 -13.27 4.62 -11.86
CA LEU A 74 -14.36 5.50 -12.26
C LEU A 74 -15.39 4.65 -13.01
N ALA A 75 -16.58 4.49 -12.44
CA ALA A 75 -17.73 3.85 -13.06
C ALA A 75 -19.00 4.60 -12.61
N PRO A 76 -20.11 4.58 -13.35
CA PRO A 76 -21.29 5.43 -13.09
C PRO A 76 -21.85 5.33 -11.66
N SER A 77 -21.67 4.19 -10.99
CA SER A 77 -22.14 3.91 -9.63
C SER A 77 -21.04 3.72 -8.59
N SER A 78 -19.76 3.98 -8.92
CA SER A 78 -18.67 3.77 -7.98
C SER A 78 -18.48 4.94 -7.02
N ASP A 79 -18.07 4.63 -5.79
CA ASP A 79 -17.65 5.64 -4.79
C ASP A 79 -16.53 6.54 -5.34
N GLY A 80 -15.64 5.98 -6.16
CA GLY A 80 -14.56 6.70 -6.83
C GLY A 80 -15.08 7.76 -7.79
N PHE A 81 -16.15 7.48 -8.53
CA PHE A 81 -16.79 8.47 -9.40
C PHE A 81 -17.49 9.56 -8.61
N GLN A 82 -18.17 9.22 -7.50
CA GLN A 82 -18.78 10.22 -6.62
C GLN A 82 -17.74 11.13 -5.97
N GLY A 83 -16.62 10.57 -5.50
CA GLY A 83 -15.49 11.35 -4.99
C GLY A 83 -14.78 12.16 -6.07
N TRP A 84 -14.77 11.69 -7.32
CA TRP A 84 -14.25 12.47 -8.44
C TRP A 84 -15.18 13.62 -8.82
N LEU A 85 -16.49 13.41 -8.85
CA LEU A 85 -17.49 14.46 -9.08
C LEU A 85 -17.41 15.55 -8.00
N ASN A 86 -17.43 15.13 -6.74
CA ASN A 86 -17.43 15.97 -5.56
C ASN A 86 -16.23 15.63 -4.67
N PRO A 87 -15.03 16.17 -4.95
CA PRO A 87 -13.85 15.90 -4.16
C PRO A 87 -14.07 16.34 -2.71
N PRO A 88 -13.81 15.46 -1.72
CA PRO A 88 -14.04 15.79 -0.30
C PRO A 88 -13.01 16.81 0.22
N VAL A 89 -11.88 16.95 -0.48
CA VAL A 89 -10.82 17.88 -0.14
C VAL A 89 -11.08 19.23 -0.79
N LYS A 90 -11.15 20.28 0.02
CA LYS A 90 -11.22 21.66 -0.47
C LYS A 90 -9.81 22.10 -0.87
N THR A 91 -9.67 22.63 -2.08
CA THR A 91 -8.39 23.17 -2.55
C THR A 91 -8.33 24.67 -2.29
N THR A 92 -7.29 25.10 -1.60
CA THR A 92 -6.97 26.51 -1.39
C THR A 92 -5.63 26.80 -2.03
N ARG A 93 -5.54 27.92 -2.75
CA ARG A 93 -4.32 28.38 -3.41
C ARG A 93 -3.97 29.77 -2.89
N ALA A 94 -2.74 29.95 -2.44
CA ALA A 94 -2.23 31.23 -1.99
C ALA A 94 -1.24 31.79 -3.02
N TYR A 95 -1.52 32.98 -3.54
CA TYR A 95 -0.63 33.71 -4.43
C TYR A 95 0.16 34.74 -3.64
N ARG A 96 1.43 34.93 -3.97
CA ARG A 96 2.27 35.98 -3.37
C ARG A 96 2.74 36.89 -4.49
N LEU A 97 2.68 38.20 -4.25
CA LEU A 97 3.27 39.19 -5.14
C LEU A 97 4.65 39.54 -4.60
N PHE A 98 5.59 39.72 -5.53
CA PHE A 98 6.93 40.18 -5.23
C PHE A 98 7.11 41.55 -5.87
N ASN A 99 7.22 42.58 -5.04
CA ASN A 99 7.51 43.94 -5.50
C ASN A 99 9.01 44.11 -5.70
N ILE A 100 9.42 44.80 -6.77
CA ILE A 100 10.82 45.07 -7.06
C ILE A 100 11.18 46.44 -6.51
N THR A 101 12.01 46.48 -5.47
CA THR A 101 12.32 47.74 -4.76
C THR A 101 13.43 48.56 -5.41
N ASN A 102 14.28 47.93 -6.23
CA ASN A 102 15.46 48.57 -6.82
C ASN A 102 15.46 48.58 -8.36
N TYR A 103 14.29 48.59 -8.99
CA TYR A 103 14.15 48.43 -10.45
C TYR A 103 15.00 49.43 -11.26
N MET A 104 15.03 50.70 -10.84
CA MET A 104 15.83 51.73 -11.51
C MET A 104 17.31 51.42 -11.44
N LYS A 105 17.82 51.05 -10.26
CA LYS A 105 19.24 50.74 -10.07
C LYS A 105 19.70 49.58 -10.92
N VAL A 106 18.89 48.51 -10.98
CA VAL A 106 19.17 47.34 -11.83
C VAL A 106 19.23 47.72 -13.32
N MET A 107 18.37 48.65 -13.76
CA MET A 107 18.34 49.10 -15.15
C MET A 107 19.47 50.09 -15.51
N THR A 108 19.89 50.93 -14.57
CA THR A 108 20.84 52.03 -14.85
C THR A 108 22.27 51.75 -14.41
N ASP A 109 22.48 50.95 -13.36
CA ASP A 109 23.80 50.65 -12.80
C ASP A 109 24.25 49.24 -13.17
N LYS A 110 25.33 49.15 -13.97
CA LYS A 110 25.91 47.87 -14.38
C LYS A 110 26.54 47.10 -13.22
N ASN A 111 26.85 47.76 -12.10
CA ASN A 111 27.49 47.15 -10.95
C ASN A 111 26.48 46.60 -9.92
N GLU A 112 25.18 46.87 -10.08
CA GLU A 112 24.12 46.38 -9.19
C GLU A 112 23.07 45.56 -9.97
N PRO A 113 23.45 44.42 -10.59
CA PRO A 113 22.52 43.61 -11.41
C PRO A 113 21.52 42.79 -10.58
N GLN A 114 21.62 42.80 -9.26
CA GLN A 114 20.77 41.98 -8.40
C GLN A 114 19.43 42.66 -8.14
N ILE A 115 18.34 41.99 -8.52
CA ILE A 115 16.98 42.43 -8.24
C ILE A 115 16.64 42.13 -6.78
N GLN A 116 16.21 43.16 -6.05
CA GLN A 116 15.71 43.04 -4.69
C GLN A 116 14.19 42.91 -4.72
N PHE A 117 13.69 41.88 -4.04
CA PHE A 117 12.27 41.59 -3.95
C PHE A 117 11.76 41.82 -2.53
N GLN A 118 10.60 42.45 -2.42
CA GLN A 118 9.83 42.54 -1.20
C GLN A 118 8.54 41.72 -1.36
N GLU A 119 8.37 40.72 -0.49
CA GLU A 119 7.19 39.84 -0.51
C GLU A 119 5.98 40.54 0.11
N THR A 120 4.83 40.46 -0.56
CA THR A 120 3.55 40.93 -0.02
C THR A 120 2.85 39.84 0.80
N LYS A 121 1.79 40.22 1.54
CA LYS A 121 0.91 39.24 2.18
C LYS A 121 0.31 38.28 1.14
N PRO A 122 0.09 37.00 1.50
CA PRO A 122 -0.49 36.02 0.59
C PRO A 122 -1.95 36.34 0.28
N LEU A 123 -2.30 36.27 -1.01
CA LEU A 123 -3.66 36.34 -1.52
C LEU A 123 -4.22 34.93 -1.64
N THR A 124 -5.06 34.57 -0.68
CA THR A 124 -5.64 33.23 -0.57
C THR A 124 -6.94 33.14 -1.37
N TYR A 125 -7.06 32.11 -2.20
CA TYR A 125 -8.25 31.81 -3.00
C TYR A 125 -8.68 30.37 -2.75
N ARG A 126 -9.97 30.18 -2.46
CA ARG A 126 -10.62 28.88 -2.53
C ARG A 126 -10.89 28.53 -3.98
N LEU A 127 -10.36 27.40 -4.42
CA LEU A 127 -10.64 26.84 -5.74
C LEU A 127 -11.82 25.87 -5.63
N VAL A 128 -12.93 26.22 -6.26
CA VAL A 128 -14.08 25.34 -6.45
C VAL A 128 -14.04 24.81 -7.87
N VAL A 129 -13.95 23.49 -8.00
CA VAL A 129 -13.91 22.81 -9.29
C VAL A 129 -15.24 22.11 -9.51
N LYS A 130 -15.99 22.53 -10.53
CA LYS A 130 -17.26 21.92 -10.92
C LYS A 130 -17.10 21.19 -12.25
N LYS A 131 -17.66 20.00 -12.33
CA LYS A 131 -17.69 19.19 -13.57
C LYS A 131 -19.10 19.25 -14.12
N ASN A 132 -19.24 19.78 -15.33
CA ASN A 132 -20.52 19.96 -16.02
C ASN A 132 -20.60 19.00 -17.21
N ASN A 133 -21.82 18.69 -17.65
CA ASN A 133 -22.08 17.83 -18.83
C ASN A 133 -21.31 16.50 -18.78
N VAL A 134 -21.41 15.80 -17.65
CA VAL A 134 -20.71 14.53 -17.43
C VAL A 134 -21.49 13.41 -18.13
N GLU A 135 -20.91 12.86 -19.17
CA GLU A 135 -21.52 11.83 -20.01
C GLU A 135 -20.59 10.61 -20.14
N TRP A 136 -21.19 9.42 -20.09
CA TRP A 136 -20.50 8.17 -20.30
C TRP A 136 -20.62 7.72 -21.76
N LEU A 137 -19.48 7.31 -22.33
CA LEU A 137 -19.36 6.87 -23.72
C LEU A 137 -18.76 5.46 -23.76
N ASP A 138 -18.96 4.76 -24.87
CA ASP A 138 -18.42 3.44 -25.15
C ASP A 138 -18.70 2.43 -24.02
N ASN A 139 -19.97 2.22 -23.67
CA ASN A 139 -20.41 1.32 -22.60
C ASN A 139 -19.69 1.57 -21.26
N ASP A 140 -19.73 2.82 -20.78
CA ASP A 140 -19.15 3.25 -19.50
C ASP A 140 -17.63 3.08 -19.38
N THR A 141 -16.91 3.09 -20.51
CA THR A 141 -15.44 3.02 -20.50
C THR A 141 -14.78 4.40 -20.62
N LYS A 142 -15.47 5.38 -21.20
CA LYS A 142 -14.99 6.75 -21.35
C LYS A 142 -15.95 7.74 -20.70
N ILE A 143 -15.39 8.84 -20.19
CA ILE A 143 -16.14 9.95 -19.62
C ILE A 143 -15.81 11.21 -20.38
N HIS A 144 -16.83 11.90 -20.88
CA HIS A 144 -16.73 13.24 -21.41
C HIS A 144 -17.27 14.23 -20.38
N TYR A 145 -16.58 15.35 -20.15
CA TYR A 145 -17.02 16.39 -19.22
C TYR A 145 -16.37 17.73 -19.54
N SER A 146 -17.04 18.80 -19.12
CA SER A 146 -16.48 20.15 -19.08
C SER A 146 -16.06 20.50 -17.66
N LEU A 147 -14.94 21.21 -17.52
CA LEU A 147 -14.37 21.60 -16.24
C LEU A 147 -14.49 23.11 -16.03
N GLU A 148 -15.24 23.50 -15.01
CA GLU A 148 -15.38 24.88 -14.57
C GLU A 148 -14.55 25.08 -13.29
N ARG A 149 -13.74 26.14 -13.26
CA ARG A 149 -12.89 26.49 -12.12
C ARG A 149 -13.26 27.87 -11.62
N LEU A 150 -13.77 27.96 -10.41
CA LEU A 150 -14.11 29.21 -9.74
C LEU A 150 -13.09 29.48 -8.64
N PHE A 151 -12.48 30.66 -8.68
CA PHE A 151 -11.55 31.13 -7.67
C PHE A 151 -12.27 32.19 -6.81
N THR A 152 -12.53 31.86 -5.56
CA THR A 152 -13.15 32.79 -4.60
C THR A 152 -12.10 33.26 -3.61
N ARG A 153 -11.86 34.57 -3.53
CA ARG A 153 -10.91 35.12 -2.57
C ARG A 153 -11.39 34.86 -1.14
N GLU A 154 -10.50 34.31 -0.31
CA GLU A 154 -10.72 34.13 1.12
C GLU A 154 -10.05 35.29 1.87
N GLY A 155 -10.83 36.05 2.63
CA GLY A 155 -10.35 37.18 3.42
C GLY A 155 -11.01 38.50 3.03
N GLU A 156 -10.72 39.55 3.80
CA GLU A 156 -11.25 40.88 3.55
C GLU A 156 -10.65 41.48 2.27
N PHE A 157 -11.48 42.28 1.60
CA PHE A 157 -11.04 43.09 0.49
C PHE A 157 -10.13 44.20 1.03
N ASP A 158 -8.93 44.28 0.47
CA ASP A 158 -7.95 45.31 0.81
C ASP A 158 -7.66 46.07 -0.48
N ALA A 159 -8.01 47.36 -0.48
CA ALA A 159 -7.89 48.25 -1.62
C ALA A 159 -6.43 48.58 -1.93
N GLU A 160 -5.52 48.49 -0.96
CA GLU A 160 -4.09 48.75 -1.17
C GLU A 160 -3.48 47.76 -2.17
N LEU A 161 -4.01 46.53 -2.23
CA LEU A 161 -3.58 45.50 -3.17
C LEU A 161 -3.89 45.82 -4.64
N LEU A 162 -4.88 46.68 -4.93
CA LEU A 162 -5.20 47.06 -6.31
C LEU A 162 -4.10 47.92 -6.94
N ASN A 163 -3.35 48.64 -6.10
CA ASN A 163 -2.28 49.53 -6.53
C ASN A 163 -0.90 48.85 -6.45
N GLN A 164 -0.84 47.56 -6.07
CA GLN A 164 0.43 46.84 -6.00
C GLN A 164 0.80 46.30 -7.38
N GLU A 165 1.90 46.83 -7.92
CA GLU A 165 2.56 46.27 -9.10
C GLU A 165 3.63 45.27 -8.66
N GLY A 166 3.68 44.11 -9.31
CA GLY A 166 4.64 43.07 -8.95
C GLY A 166 4.57 41.86 -9.85
N ALA A 167 5.57 40.98 -9.72
CA ALA A 167 5.56 39.70 -10.40
C ALA A 167 4.75 38.68 -9.60
N PHE A 168 3.82 37.99 -10.28
CA PHE A 168 3.14 36.83 -9.70
C PHE A 168 4.06 35.61 -9.76
N VAL A 169 4.30 34.98 -8.62
CA VAL A 169 4.96 33.68 -8.57
C VAL A 169 3.93 32.66 -8.05
N ASP A 170 3.54 31.73 -8.90
CA ASP A 170 2.72 30.57 -8.50
C ASP A 170 3.63 29.55 -7.81
N ILE A 171 3.77 29.68 -6.49
CA ILE A 171 4.49 28.70 -5.68
C ILE A 171 3.52 27.56 -5.39
N LEU A 172 3.50 26.56 -6.26
CA LEU A 172 2.86 25.27 -5.96
C LEU A 172 3.58 24.67 -4.74
N ARG A 173 3.01 24.81 -3.54
CA ARG A 173 3.41 23.96 -2.40
C ARG A 173 2.85 22.57 -2.68
N VAL A 174 3.72 21.68 -3.14
CA VAL A 174 3.50 20.22 -3.20
C VAL A 174 3.60 19.64 -1.80
#